data_AF-A0A9P9S4X4-F1
#
_entry.id   AF-A0A9P9S4X4-F1
#
_cell.length_a   1.000
_cell.length_b   1.000
_cell.length_c   1.000
_cell.angle_alpha   90.00
_cell.angle_beta   90.00
_cell.angle_gamma   90.00
#
_symmetry.space_group_name_H-M   'P 1'
#
loop_
_entity.id
_entity.type
_entity.pdbx_description
1 polymer ?
#
loop_
_entity_poly.entity_id
_entity_poly.type
_entity_poly.pdbx_seq_one_letter_code
_entity_poly.pdbx_strand_id
1 'polypeptide(L)'
;MTTIQLEHIEDFTAHEWCNKLLSDPSIVHIAKRNVQERREGVSNTFFTRTLFTDGAIRGFLSLHRPGKGTVRDADDDAVFVGDAPIHDRFSSINAKEEQRQNAKVEIHYDVNDPDTSEAMILVSIGHDVDGGTRRLHGGVTAALLDQVMGTLISYVYQHLCATSELTIQYKKAISTPCVLLCRTKLVREKGRWIETKGWIEDGHGTVFAEGLGSFVMSKLSTSKI
;
A
#
# COMPACT_ATOMS: atom_id res chain seq x y z
N MET A 1 18.14 14.90 20.40
CA MET A 1 16.69 15.15 20.39
C MET A 1 16.16 14.56 19.10
N THR A 2 15.35 13.50 19.17
CA THR A 2 14.70 12.92 17.99
C THR A 2 13.62 13.89 17.55
N THR A 3 13.86 14.61 16.46
CA THR A 3 12.83 15.45 15.83
C THR A 3 11.68 14.52 15.43
N ILE A 4 10.48 14.77 15.95
CA ILE A 4 9.29 14.06 15.49
C ILE A 4 9.09 14.49 14.04
N GLN A 5 9.32 13.56 13.13
CA GLN A 5 9.24 13.83 11.71
C GLN A 5 7.77 13.85 11.29
N LEU A 6 7.37 14.94 10.63
CA LEU A 6 5.99 15.21 10.28
C LEU A 6 5.71 14.78 8.85
N GLU A 7 4.55 14.17 8.64
CA GLU A 7 4.02 13.90 7.30
C GLU A 7 3.68 15.24 6.62
N HIS A 8 4.33 15.55 5.50
CA HIS A 8 4.07 16.76 4.69
C HIS A 8 2.77 16.61 3.89
N ILE A 9 1.62 16.63 4.57
CA ILE A 9 0.29 16.47 3.95
C ILE A 9 0.01 17.59 2.94
N GLU A 10 0.57 18.77 3.17
CA GLU A 10 0.51 19.92 2.26
C GLU A 10 1.06 19.62 0.86
N ASP A 11 2.02 18.69 0.75
CA ASP A 11 2.54 18.27 -0.56
C ASP A 11 1.45 17.58 -1.38
N PHE A 12 0.48 16.92 -0.74
CA PHE A 12 -0.65 16.28 -1.43
C PHE A 12 -1.78 17.27 -1.72
N THR A 13 -2.20 18.06 -0.73
CA THR A 13 -3.36 18.96 -0.86
C THR A 13 -3.10 20.13 -1.82
N ALA A 14 -1.83 20.39 -2.16
CA ALA A 14 -1.45 21.28 -3.25
C ALA A 14 -1.91 20.81 -4.65
N HIS A 15 -2.30 19.54 -4.81
CA HIS A 15 -2.73 18.96 -6.09
C HIS A 15 -4.23 18.63 -6.12
N GLU A 16 -4.96 19.13 -7.12
CA GLU A 16 -6.40 18.87 -7.30
C GLU A 16 -6.71 17.36 -7.40
N TRP A 17 -5.87 16.59 -8.09
CA TRP A 17 -6.09 15.15 -8.28
C TRP A 17 -5.92 14.36 -6.97
N CYS A 18 -5.00 14.77 -6.10
CA CYS A 18 -4.88 14.21 -4.75
C CYS A 18 -6.14 14.50 -3.93
N ASN A 19 -6.63 15.73 -3.96
CA ASN A 19 -7.84 16.12 -3.23
C ASN A 19 -9.08 15.34 -3.72
N LYS A 20 -9.21 15.09 -5.02
CA LYS A 20 -10.26 14.22 -5.58
C LYS A 20 -10.17 12.80 -5.03
N LEU A 21 -8.96 12.26 -4.91
CA LEU A 21 -8.75 10.93 -4.33
C LEU A 21 -9.09 10.92 -2.83
N LEU A 22 -8.60 11.88 -2.07
CA LEU A 22 -8.83 11.97 -0.62
C LEU A 22 -10.31 12.21 -0.24
N SER A 23 -11.08 12.83 -1.13
CA SER A 23 -12.52 13.07 -0.94
C SER A 23 -13.41 11.96 -1.49
N ASP A 24 -12.88 10.99 -2.25
CA ASP A 24 -13.66 9.90 -2.85
C ASP A 24 -14.28 9.00 -1.77
N PRO A 25 -15.62 8.91 -1.67
CA PRO A 25 -16.29 8.12 -0.64
C PRO A 25 -16.13 6.61 -0.83
N SER A 26 -15.74 6.13 -2.01
CA SER A 26 -15.41 4.71 -2.23
C SER A 26 -14.08 4.30 -1.59
N ILE A 27 -13.24 5.28 -1.21
CA ILE A 27 -12.03 5.07 -0.44
C ILE A 27 -12.39 5.11 1.04
N VAL A 28 -12.64 3.93 1.59
CA VAL A 28 -13.16 3.80 2.96
C VAL A 28 -12.07 3.88 4.02
N HIS A 29 -10.80 3.83 3.61
CA HIS A 29 -9.68 3.89 4.51
C HIS A 29 -8.62 4.86 3.98
N ILE A 30 -8.20 5.80 4.83
CA ILE A 30 -7.10 6.72 4.57
C ILE A 30 -6.30 6.82 5.86
N ALA A 31 -5.09 6.29 5.86
CA ALA A 31 -4.20 6.33 6.99
C ALA A 31 -2.88 7.01 6.61
N LYS A 32 -2.32 7.77 7.56
CA LYS A 32 -0.90 8.13 7.51
C LYS A 32 -0.06 6.85 7.53
N ARG A 33 1.25 6.96 7.27
CA ARG A 33 2.19 5.86 7.57
C ARG A 33 1.86 5.22 8.92
N ASN A 34 2.17 3.94 9.09
CA ASN A 34 2.01 3.24 10.37
C ASN A 34 2.52 4.06 11.57
N VAL A 35 1.63 4.74 12.31
CA VAL A 35 1.95 5.52 13.51
C VAL A 35 1.63 4.68 14.75
N GLN A 36 2.20 3.48 14.84
CA GLN A 36 2.37 2.83 16.13
C GLN A 36 3.83 2.44 16.30
N GLU A 37 4.51 3.23 17.12
CA GLU A 37 5.77 2.86 17.75
C GLU A 37 5.51 1.58 18.57
N ARG A 38 6.21 0.50 18.20
CA ARG A 38 6.08 -0.90 18.68
C ARG A 38 4.93 -1.70 18.05
N ARG A 39 5.24 -2.30 16.90
CA ARG A 39 4.75 -3.64 16.56
C ARG A 39 5.67 -4.65 17.27
N GLU A 40 5.18 -5.48 18.18
CA GLU A 40 5.97 -6.61 18.66
C GLU A 40 6.12 -7.63 17.52
N GLY A 41 7.35 -7.90 17.08
CA GLY A 41 7.65 -8.96 16.11
C GLY A 41 7.62 -8.60 14.62
N VAL A 42 7.18 -7.40 14.20
CA VAL A 42 7.20 -6.97 12.77
C VAL A 42 7.73 -5.54 12.62
N SER A 43 8.91 -5.38 12.02
CA SER A 43 9.52 -4.07 11.75
C SER A 43 9.30 -3.63 10.31
N ASN A 44 8.87 -2.37 10.09
CA ASN A 44 8.91 -1.70 8.78
C ASN A 44 9.82 -0.45 8.80
N THR A 45 10.96 -0.53 9.48
CA THR A 45 11.88 0.60 9.63
C THR A 45 12.42 1.15 8.32
N PHE A 46 12.34 0.40 7.22
CA PHE A 46 12.75 0.89 5.91
C PHE A 46 11.89 2.09 5.47
N PHE A 47 10.56 1.95 5.49
CA PHE A 47 9.65 3.07 5.18
C PHE A 47 9.43 4.01 6.36
N THR A 48 9.39 3.51 7.59
CA THR A 48 9.05 4.35 8.74
C THR A 48 10.24 5.11 9.33
N ARG A 49 11.46 4.84 8.89
CA ARG A 49 12.65 5.54 9.41
C ARG A 49 13.72 5.81 8.35
N THR A 50 14.10 4.80 7.58
CA THR A 50 15.22 4.96 6.62
C THR A 50 14.85 5.88 5.47
N LEU A 51 13.70 5.67 4.85
CA LEU A 51 13.22 6.48 3.73
C LEU A 51 12.39 7.67 4.19
N PHE A 52 11.88 7.68 5.42
CA PHE A 52 11.13 8.83 5.90
C PHE A 52 12.09 9.91 6.34
N THR A 53 12.41 10.81 5.42
CA THR A 53 13.18 12.00 5.71
C THR A 53 12.62 13.18 4.92
N ASP A 54 12.89 14.42 5.37
CA ASP A 54 12.49 15.64 4.66
C ASP A 54 13.11 15.73 3.24
N GLY A 55 14.16 14.95 2.98
CA GLY A 55 14.81 14.86 1.66
C GLY A 55 14.46 13.59 0.87
N ALA A 56 13.90 12.55 1.47
CA ALA A 56 13.61 11.26 0.82
C ALA A 56 12.11 11.06 0.61
N ILE A 57 11.38 10.37 1.50
CA ILE A 57 9.92 10.34 1.53
C ILE A 57 9.45 11.34 2.57
N ARG A 58 8.85 12.43 2.08
CA ARG A 58 8.34 13.56 2.88
C ARG A 58 6.90 13.33 3.34
N GLY A 59 6.13 12.59 2.55
CA GLY A 59 4.72 12.34 2.75
C GLY A 59 4.36 10.92 2.33
N PHE A 60 3.51 10.24 3.09
CA PHE A 60 3.01 8.89 2.79
C PHE A 60 1.60 8.68 3.35
N LEU A 61 0.63 8.46 2.47
CA LEU A 61 -0.74 8.08 2.84
C LEU A 61 -1.10 6.75 2.19
N SER A 62 -1.57 5.78 2.97
CA SER A 62 -2.14 4.54 2.44
C SER A 62 -3.67 4.62 2.38
N LEU A 63 -4.23 4.25 1.24
CA LEU A 63 -5.64 4.32 0.93
C LEU A 63 -6.16 2.93 0.51
N HIS A 64 -7.42 2.61 0.84
CA HIS A 64 -8.06 1.34 0.43
C HIS A 64 -9.46 1.57 -0.14
N ARG A 65 -9.70 1.00 -1.31
CA ARG A 65 -11.00 0.90 -1.96
C ARG A 65 -11.42 -0.59 -1.98
N PRO A 66 -12.44 -1.00 -1.20
CA PRO A 66 -12.86 -2.40 -1.15
C PRO A 66 -13.53 -2.89 -2.43
N GLY A 67 -14.18 -1.99 -3.18
CA GLY A 67 -15.05 -2.30 -4.32
C GLY A 67 -16.49 -2.64 -3.91
N LYS A 68 -17.30 -3.15 -4.85
CA LYS A 68 -18.68 -3.65 -4.62
C LYS A 68 -19.66 -2.61 -4.07
N GLY A 69 -19.49 -1.35 -4.49
CA GLY A 69 -20.32 -0.24 -4.02
C GLY A 69 -20.13 0.14 -2.55
N THR A 70 -19.08 -0.37 -1.88
CA THR A 70 -18.76 0.02 -0.50
C THR A 70 -18.35 1.48 -0.46
N VAL A 71 -18.99 2.27 0.39
CA VAL A 71 -18.70 3.70 0.60
C VAL A 71 -18.62 4.03 2.10
N ARG A 72 -17.83 5.04 2.47
CA ARG A 72 -17.82 5.60 3.83
C ARG A 72 -18.98 6.57 4.05
N ASP A 73 -19.39 6.75 5.30
CA ASP A 73 -20.44 7.71 5.67
C ASP A 73 -20.00 9.16 5.37
N ALA A 74 -20.93 9.96 4.84
CA ALA A 74 -20.65 11.30 4.33
C ALA A 74 -20.48 12.38 5.41
N ASP A 75 -20.76 12.06 6.68
CA ASP A 75 -20.78 13.01 7.81
C ASP A 75 -19.44 13.06 8.58
N ASP A 76 -18.42 12.35 8.09
CA ASP A 76 -17.08 12.31 8.68
C ASP A 76 -16.17 13.32 7.95
N ASP A 77 -16.11 14.55 8.46
CA ASP A 77 -15.17 15.60 8.00
C ASP A 77 -13.69 15.18 8.17
N ALA A 78 -13.42 14.00 8.76
CA ALA A 78 -12.10 13.46 8.94
C ALA A 78 -11.50 12.94 7.61
N VAL A 79 -10.42 13.57 7.15
CA VAL A 79 -9.60 13.07 6.03
C VAL A 79 -8.97 11.71 6.35
N PHE A 80 -8.74 11.39 7.63
CA PHE A 80 -8.16 10.12 8.09
C PHE A 80 -9.25 9.21 8.63
N VAL A 81 -9.59 8.17 7.86
CA VAL A 81 -10.73 7.26 8.14
C VAL A 81 -10.21 5.86 8.47
N GLY A 82 -9.42 5.79 9.54
CA GLY A 82 -8.97 4.53 10.15
C GLY A 82 -7.47 4.47 10.45
N ASP A 83 -7.08 3.41 11.16
CA ASP A 83 -5.69 3.11 11.49
C ASP A 83 -4.99 2.28 10.40
N ALA A 84 -3.74 2.62 10.08
CA ALA A 84 -2.90 1.78 9.23
C ALA A 84 -2.95 0.32 9.73
N PRO A 85 -3.06 -0.71 8.87
CA PRO A 85 -3.45 -2.05 9.28
C PRO A 85 -2.59 -2.55 10.47
N ILE A 86 -3.20 -2.57 11.66
CA ILE A 86 -2.56 -2.94 12.92
C ILE A 86 -2.70 -4.46 13.07
N HIS A 87 -1.57 -5.16 13.09
CA HIS A 87 -1.52 -6.63 13.23
C HIS A 87 -1.25 -7.10 14.66
N ASP A 88 -1.36 -6.21 15.66
CA ASP A 88 -1.02 -6.52 17.05
C ASP A 88 -2.09 -7.31 17.80
N ARG A 89 -3.22 -7.61 17.14
CA ARG A 89 -4.04 -8.72 17.56
C ARG A 89 -3.72 -9.87 16.62
N PHE A 90 -3.22 -10.95 17.19
CA PHE A 90 -3.73 -12.27 16.85
C PHE A 90 -5.27 -12.17 16.93
N SER A 91 -5.91 -11.61 15.90
CA SER A 91 -7.34 -11.70 15.73
C SER A 91 -7.58 -13.18 15.72
N SER A 92 -8.22 -13.68 16.78
CA SER A 92 -8.75 -15.02 16.97
C SER A 92 -8.71 -15.81 15.67
N ILE A 93 -7.93 -16.90 15.61
CA ILE A 93 -7.83 -17.83 14.48
C ILE A 93 -9.13 -17.75 13.68
N ASN A 94 -9.09 -17.03 12.55
CA ASN A 94 -10.30 -16.80 11.80
C ASN A 94 -10.55 -18.11 11.07
N ALA A 95 -11.38 -18.99 11.66
CA ALA A 95 -11.67 -20.32 11.11
C ALA A 95 -12.10 -20.22 9.63
N LYS A 96 -12.71 -19.10 9.23
CA LYS A 96 -13.02 -18.79 7.83
C LYS A 96 -11.78 -18.64 6.96
N GLU A 97 -10.76 -17.93 7.44
CA GLU A 97 -9.50 -17.78 6.70
C GLU A 97 -8.72 -19.09 6.64
N GLU A 98 -8.66 -19.85 7.74
CA GLU A 98 -8.01 -21.16 7.72
C GLU A 98 -8.70 -22.11 6.73
N GLN A 99 -10.04 -22.11 6.71
CA GLN A 99 -10.83 -22.85 5.74
C GLN A 99 -10.55 -22.38 4.30
N ARG A 100 -10.48 -21.06 4.05
CA ARG A 100 -10.14 -20.49 2.74
C ARG A 100 -8.75 -20.95 2.27
N GLN A 101 -7.75 -20.85 3.14
CA GLN A 101 -6.37 -21.26 2.85
C GLN A 101 -6.27 -22.76 2.52
N ASN A 102 -7.01 -23.60 3.25
CA ASN A 102 -7.03 -25.05 3.07
C ASN A 102 -7.81 -25.50 1.83
N ALA A 103 -8.87 -24.78 1.46
CA ALA A 103 -9.67 -25.09 0.28
C ALA A 103 -8.87 -24.98 -1.02
N LYS A 104 -7.84 -24.12 -1.06
CA LYS A 104 -6.95 -23.89 -2.22
C LYS A 104 -7.73 -23.66 -3.53
N VAL A 105 -8.92 -23.06 -3.42
CA VAL A 105 -9.70 -22.62 -4.56
C VAL A 105 -8.89 -21.52 -5.27
N GLU A 106 -8.81 -21.63 -6.59
CA GLU A 106 -8.14 -20.64 -7.42
C GLU A 106 -9.17 -19.62 -7.88
N ILE A 107 -8.95 -18.36 -7.52
CA ILE A 107 -9.83 -17.23 -7.90
C ILE A 107 -9.01 -16.27 -8.75
N HIS A 108 -9.61 -15.82 -9.85
CA HIS A 108 -9.04 -14.81 -10.73
C HIS A 108 -9.85 -13.52 -10.62
N TYR A 109 -9.16 -12.40 -10.62
CA TYR A 109 -9.73 -11.07 -10.57
C TYR A 109 -9.43 -10.34 -11.88
N ASP A 110 -10.42 -9.61 -12.40
CA ASP A 110 -10.17 -8.67 -13.48
C ASP A 110 -9.69 -7.35 -12.88
N VAL A 111 -8.47 -6.95 -13.21
CA VAL A 111 -7.88 -5.69 -12.75
C VAL A 111 -8.60 -4.46 -13.31
N ASN A 112 -9.35 -4.61 -14.40
CA ASN A 112 -10.16 -3.54 -14.98
C ASN A 112 -11.56 -3.46 -14.36
N ASP A 113 -11.96 -4.47 -13.58
CA ASP A 113 -13.23 -4.45 -12.85
C ASP A 113 -13.16 -3.39 -11.73
N PRO A 114 -14.06 -2.40 -11.70
CA PRO A 114 -14.14 -1.42 -10.62
C PRO A 114 -14.45 -2.04 -9.25
N ASP A 115 -15.03 -3.25 -9.21
CA ASP A 115 -15.32 -3.96 -7.97
C ASP A 115 -14.14 -4.78 -7.44
N THR A 116 -13.05 -4.90 -8.20
CA THR A 116 -11.81 -5.50 -7.70
C THR A 116 -11.15 -4.56 -6.69
N SER A 117 -10.94 -5.08 -5.47
CA SER A 117 -10.32 -4.31 -4.38
C SER A 117 -8.96 -3.75 -4.78
N GLU A 118 -8.74 -2.49 -4.40
CA GLU A 118 -7.58 -1.69 -4.75
C GLU A 118 -6.98 -1.04 -3.51
N ALA A 119 -5.65 -1.07 -3.40
CA ALA A 119 -4.91 -0.26 -2.45
C ALA A 119 -4.08 0.77 -3.19
N MET A 120 -3.94 1.93 -2.58
CA MET A 120 -3.16 3.04 -3.11
C MET A 120 -2.23 3.58 -2.04
N ILE A 121 -1.10 4.13 -2.46
CA ILE A 121 -0.21 4.94 -1.64
C ILE A 121 0.02 6.25 -2.39
N LEU A 122 -0.36 7.37 -1.77
CA LEU A 122 0.12 8.69 -2.15
C LEU A 122 1.46 8.92 -1.47
N VAL A 123 2.49 9.25 -2.25
CA VAL A 123 3.84 9.46 -1.72
C VAL A 123 4.45 10.76 -2.25
N SER A 124 4.98 11.58 -1.35
CA SER A 124 5.77 12.78 -1.67
C SER A 124 7.26 12.43 -1.57
N ILE A 125 7.99 12.66 -2.65
CA ILE A 125 9.37 12.24 -2.88
C ILE A 125 10.27 13.48 -3.04
N GLY A 126 11.32 13.57 -2.23
CA GLY A 126 12.41 14.52 -2.35
C GLY A 126 13.59 14.01 -3.19
N HIS A 127 14.75 14.64 -3.05
CA HIS A 127 15.94 14.39 -3.87
C HIS A 127 16.93 13.36 -3.31
N ASP A 128 16.86 13.03 -2.02
CA ASP A 128 17.84 12.17 -1.34
C ASP A 128 17.71 10.68 -1.71
N VAL A 129 16.79 10.36 -2.62
CA VAL A 129 16.51 9.02 -3.15
C VAL A 129 16.75 8.94 -4.67
N ASP A 130 17.53 9.87 -5.20
CA ASP A 130 17.96 9.89 -6.59
C ASP A 130 18.92 8.72 -6.92
N GLY A 131 18.72 8.08 -8.07
CA GLY A 131 19.69 7.17 -8.70
C GLY A 131 20.49 7.80 -9.84
N GLY A 132 20.10 9.01 -10.25
CA GLY A 132 20.85 9.91 -11.11
C GLY A 132 20.33 11.33 -10.86
N THR A 133 20.98 12.35 -11.41
CA THR A 133 20.61 13.76 -11.14
C THR A 133 19.12 14.01 -11.40
N ARG A 134 18.36 14.30 -10.33
CA ARG A 134 16.91 14.54 -10.33
C ARG A 134 16.09 13.38 -10.90
N ARG A 135 16.55 12.15 -10.70
CA ARG A 135 15.92 10.93 -11.19
C ARG A 135 15.79 9.91 -10.07
N LEU A 136 14.56 9.56 -9.72
CA LEU A 136 14.27 8.61 -8.65
C LEU A 136 14.99 7.27 -8.91
N HIS A 137 15.63 6.74 -7.88
CA HIS A 137 16.30 5.45 -7.97
C HIS A 137 15.29 4.33 -8.24
N GLY A 138 15.55 3.46 -9.21
CA GLY A 138 14.63 2.38 -9.58
C GLY A 138 14.32 1.43 -8.42
N GLY A 139 15.27 1.21 -7.51
CA GLY A 139 15.04 0.45 -6.28
C GLY A 139 14.01 1.07 -5.32
N VAL A 140 13.85 2.40 -5.32
CA VAL A 140 12.81 3.08 -4.52
C VAL A 140 11.45 2.87 -5.17
N THR A 141 11.37 2.96 -6.50
CA THR A 141 10.17 2.56 -7.26
C THR A 141 9.78 1.10 -7.00
N ALA A 142 10.76 0.18 -6.96
CA ALA A 142 10.53 -1.22 -6.64
C ALA A 142 9.99 -1.41 -5.21
N ALA A 143 10.58 -0.72 -4.24
CA ALA A 143 10.10 -0.78 -2.87
C ALA A 143 8.67 -0.23 -2.72
N LEU A 144 8.32 0.86 -3.42
CA LEU A 144 6.97 1.41 -3.41
C LEU A 144 5.95 0.44 -4.00
N LEU A 145 6.30 -0.27 -5.08
CA LEU A 145 5.47 -1.33 -5.65
C LEU A 145 5.27 -2.48 -4.65
N ASP A 146 6.35 -2.97 -4.05
CA ASP A 146 6.29 -4.02 -3.02
C ASP A 146 5.39 -3.61 -1.85
N GLN A 147 5.60 -2.39 -1.33
CA GLN A 147 4.85 -1.85 -0.21
C GLN A 147 3.36 -1.70 -0.51
N VAL A 148 2.95 -1.16 -1.67
CA VAL A 148 1.52 -1.02 -2.00
C VAL A 148 0.87 -2.39 -2.18
N MET A 149 1.56 -3.33 -2.84
CA MET A 149 1.07 -4.68 -3.10
C MET A 149 0.84 -5.47 -1.80
N GLY A 150 1.81 -5.47 -0.89
CA GLY A 150 1.66 -6.09 0.43
C GLY A 150 0.57 -5.41 1.27
N THR A 151 0.45 -4.08 1.17
CA THR A 151 -0.58 -3.31 1.87
C THR A 151 -2.00 -3.72 1.44
N LEU A 152 -2.24 -3.99 0.14
CA LEU A 152 -3.53 -4.52 -0.32
C LEU A 152 -3.89 -5.85 0.34
N ILE A 153 -2.91 -6.76 0.43
CA ILE A 153 -3.12 -8.08 1.05
C ILE A 153 -3.47 -7.91 2.53
N SER A 154 -2.77 -7.02 3.24
CA SER A 154 -3.10 -6.67 4.62
C SER A 154 -4.53 -6.14 4.76
N TYR A 155 -4.99 -5.27 3.87
CA TYR A 155 -6.38 -4.76 3.93
C TYR A 155 -7.43 -5.83 3.64
N VAL A 156 -7.21 -6.65 2.61
CA VAL A 156 -8.20 -7.64 2.17
C VAL A 156 -8.31 -8.82 3.13
N TYR A 157 -7.17 -9.38 3.56
CA TYR A 157 -7.16 -10.63 4.34
C TYR A 157 -6.90 -10.40 5.83
N GLN A 158 -6.51 -9.18 6.25
CA GLN A 158 -6.15 -8.90 7.65
C GLN A 158 -4.99 -9.79 8.15
N HIS A 159 -4.12 -10.21 7.24
CA HIS A 159 -2.99 -11.10 7.52
C HIS A 159 -1.67 -10.56 6.97
N LEU A 160 -0.57 -10.97 7.61
CA LEU A 160 0.77 -10.71 7.12
C LEU A 160 1.10 -11.60 5.94
N CYS A 161 1.87 -11.04 5.00
CA CYS A 161 2.43 -11.76 3.88
C CYS A 161 3.92 -11.46 3.73
N ALA A 162 4.61 -12.35 3.03
CA ALA A 162 5.97 -12.14 2.57
C ALA A 162 6.00 -12.17 1.04
N THR A 163 6.76 -11.26 0.45
CA THR A 163 6.99 -11.24 -1.00
C THR A 163 7.76 -12.50 -1.42
N SER A 164 7.24 -13.21 -2.41
CA SER A 164 7.89 -14.37 -3.03
C SER A 164 8.59 -13.99 -4.32
N GLU A 165 7.94 -13.16 -5.15
CA GLU A 165 8.50 -12.69 -6.42
C GLU A 165 7.96 -11.28 -6.72
N LEU A 166 8.81 -10.44 -7.31
CA LEU A 166 8.41 -9.13 -7.83
C LEU A 166 9.09 -8.88 -9.18
N THR A 167 8.29 -8.84 -10.24
CA THR A 167 8.74 -8.55 -11.61
C THR A 167 8.27 -7.15 -12.01
N ILE A 168 9.19 -6.27 -12.41
CA ILE A 168 8.90 -4.85 -12.68
C ILE A 168 9.29 -4.46 -14.09
N GLN A 169 8.41 -3.74 -14.77
CA GLN A 169 8.69 -3.06 -16.02
C GLN A 169 8.78 -1.54 -15.78
N TYR A 170 9.97 -0.98 -15.95
CA TYR A 170 10.20 0.47 -15.89
C TYR A 170 9.92 1.08 -17.27
N LYS A 171 8.85 1.88 -17.37
CA LYS A 171 8.37 2.45 -18.63
C LYS A 171 8.94 3.84 -18.90
N LYS A 172 9.05 4.67 -17.86
CA LYS A 172 9.55 6.06 -17.95
C LYS A 172 10.35 6.43 -16.70
N ALA A 173 11.30 7.34 -16.87
CA ALA A 173 12.03 7.92 -15.74
C ALA A 173 11.10 8.83 -14.92
N ILE A 174 11.25 8.79 -13.60
CA ILE A 174 10.54 9.66 -12.66
C ILE A 174 11.49 10.78 -12.24
N SER A 175 11.06 12.03 -12.40
CA SER A 175 11.84 13.20 -11.98
C SER A 175 11.57 13.52 -10.51
N THR A 176 12.61 13.86 -9.75
CA THR A 176 12.48 14.33 -8.35
C THR A 176 12.67 15.85 -8.26
N PRO A 177 11.99 16.53 -7.32
CA PRO A 177 11.02 15.99 -6.37
C PRO A 177 9.66 15.80 -7.07
N CYS A 178 8.81 14.92 -6.55
CA CYS A 178 7.48 14.69 -7.12
C CYS A 178 6.49 14.10 -6.13
N VAL A 179 5.21 14.15 -6.49
CA VAL A 179 4.16 13.35 -5.85
C VAL A 179 3.79 12.21 -6.81
N LEU A 180 3.72 10.99 -6.27
CA LEU A 180 3.34 9.79 -7.03
C LEU A 180 2.12 9.12 -6.41
N LEU A 181 1.33 8.50 -7.27
CA LEU A 181 0.31 7.52 -6.91
C LEU A 181 0.84 6.13 -7.19
N CYS A 182 1.03 5.33 -6.14
CA CYS A 182 1.27 3.90 -6.26
C CYS A 182 -0.08 3.21 -6.09
N ARG A 183 -0.49 2.33 -7.00
CA ARG A 183 -1.77 1.60 -6.89
C ARG A 183 -1.61 0.14 -7.22
N THR A 184 -2.48 -0.72 -6.69
CA THR A 184 -2.43 -2.16 -6.95
C THR A 184 -3.79 -2.81 -6.80
N LYS A 185 -3.99 -3.90 -7.54
CA LYS A 185 -5.19 -4.73 -7.51
C LYS A 185 -4.83 -6.22 -7.41
N LEU A 186 -5.76 -7.01 -6.89
CA LEU A 186 -5.66 -8.47 -6.93
C LEU A 186 -5.70 -8.96 -8.38
N VAL A 187 -4.94 -10.01 -8.66
CA VAL A 187 -4.93 -10.71 -9.95
C VAL A 187 -5.40 -12.14 -9.76
N ARG A 188 -4.83 -12.83 -8.76
CA ARG A 188 -5.08 -14.24 -8.53
C ARG A 188 -4.84 -14.62 -7.08
N GLU A 189 -5.63 -15.53 -6.55
CA GLU A 189 -5.35 -16.16 -5.27
C GLU A 189 -5.48 -17.68 -5.34
N LYS A 190 -4.65 -18.37 -4.55
CA LYS A 190 -4.74 -19.82 -4.32
C LYS A 190 -4.24 -20.17 -2.93
N GLY A 191 -5.17 -20.31 -2.00
CA GLY A 191 -4.86 -20.57 -0.60
C GLY A 191 -4.02 -19.44 0.01
N ARG A 192 -2.77 -19.72 0.40
CA ARG A 192 -1.84 -18.71 0.97
C ARG A 192 -1.10 -17.89 -0.08
N TRP A 193 -1.10 -18.33 -1.33
CA TRP A 193 -0.38 -17.64 -2.39
C TRP A 193 -1.33 -16.62 -3.05
N ILE A 194 -0.87 -15.37 -3.14
CA ILE A 194 -1.63 -14.23 -3.69
C ILE A 194 -0.76 -13.52 -4.71
N GLU A 195 -1.34 -13.15 -5.84
CA GLU A 195 -0.70 -12.38 -6.90
C GLU A 195 -1.46 -11.08 -7.12
N THR A 196 -0.70 -10.01 -7.27
CA THR A 196 -1.18 -8.65 -7.42
C THR A 196 -0.48 -7.96 -8.58
N LYS A 197 -1.14 -6.98 -9.19
CA LYS A 197 -0.57 -6.13 -10.21
C LYS A 197 -0.64 -4.69 -9.75
N GLY A 198 0.48 -3.98 -9.85
CA GLY A 198 0.63 -2.62 -9.38
C GLY A 198 1.22 -1.67 -10.41
N TRP A 199 1.03 -0.38 -10.17
CA TRP A 199 1.42 0.73 -11.04
C TRP A 199 1.93 1.91 -10.23
N ILE A 200 2.87 2.66 -10.82
CA ILE A 200 3.38 3.94 -10.31
C ILE A 200 3.00 5.02 -11.32
N GLU A 201 2.28 6.04 -10.87
CA GLU A 201 1.65 7.06 -11.73
C GLU A 201 1.77 8.49 -11.17
N ASP A 202 1.50 9.49 -12.02
CA ASP A 202 1.48 10.92 -11.66
C ASP A 202 0.08 11.47 -11.33
N GLY A 203 -0.95 10.63 -11.31
CA GLY A 203 -2.35 11.07 -11.17
C GLY A 203 -2.93 11.76 -12.42
N HIS A 204 -2.14 11.87 -13.50
CA HIS A 204 -2.53 12.47 -14.78
C HIS A 204 -2.55 11.45 -15.94
N GLY A 205 -2.46 10.15 -15.61
CA GLY A 205 -2.53 9.05 -16.57
C GLY A 205 -1.18 8.57 -17.10
N THR A 206 -0.06 9.12 -16.63
CA THR A 206 1.27 8.59 -16.97
C THR A 206 1.60 7.42 -16.06
N VAL A 207 1.80 6.23 -16.63
CA VAL A 207 2.38 5.09 -15.92
C VAL A 207 3.90 5.09 -16.09
N PHE A 208 4.64 5.23 -14.98
CA PHE A 208 6.10 5.19 -14.96
C PHE A 208 6.66 3.78 -14.82
N ALA A 209 5.99 2.93 -14.03
CA ALA A 209 6.34 1.54 -13.85
C ALA A 209 5.09 0.70 -13.58
N GLU A 210 5.15 -0.58 -13.95
CA GLU A 210 4.18 -1.57 -13.52
C GLU A 210 4.90 -2.79 -12.97
N GLY A 211 4.27 -3.47 -12.01
CA GLY A 211 4.81 -4.68 -11.40
C GLY A 211 3.78 -5.79 -11.30
N LEU A 212 4.24 -7.03 -11.44
CA LEU A 212 3.51 -8.24 -11.07
C LEU A 212 4.23 -8.84 -9.86
N GLY A 213 3.54 -8.91 -8.72
CA GLY A 213 4.10 -9.37 -7.46
C GLY A 213 3.31 -10.55 -6.91
N SER A 214 4.03 -11.58 -6.45
CA SER A 214 3.44 -12.71 -5.75
C SER A 214 3.90 -12.78 -4.30
N PHE A 215 2.99 -13.17 -3.42
CA PHE A 215 3.12 -13.10 -1.98
C PHE A 215 2.61 -14.39 -1.35
N VAL A 216 3.21 -14.77 -0.22
CA VAL A 216 2.79 -15.92 0.58
C VAL A 216 2.36 -15.43 1.95
N MET A 217 1.10 -15.65 2.29
CA MET A 217 0.58 -15.36 3.64
C MET A 217 1.15 -16.33 4.67
N SER A 218 1.36 -15.81 5.87
CA SER A 218 1.75 -16.62 7.02
C SER A 218 0.73 -17.73 7.26
N LYS A 219 1.21 -18.93 7.58
CA LYS A 219 0.32 -20.02 7.98
C LYS A 219 -0.31 -19.66 9.33
N LEU A 220 -1.62 -19.82 9.45
CA LEU A 220 -2.27 -19.80 10.76
C LEU A 220 -1.73 -20.99 11.57
N SER A 221 -0.84 -20.71 12.52
CA SER A 221 -0.37 -21.71 13.47
C SER A 221 -1.44 -21.85 14.56
N THR A 222 -2.01 -23.04 14.71
CA THR A 222 -2.52 -23.46 16.00
C THR A 222 -1.31 -23.56 16.93
N SER A 223 -1.04 -22.50 17.68
CA SER A 223 -0.15 -22.63 18.84
C SER A 223 -0.78 -23.69 19.73
N LYS A 224 -0.17 -24.88 19.76
CA LYS A 224 -0.39 -25.85 20.82
C LYS A 224 0.06 -25.15 22.10
N ILE A 225 -0.90 -24.65 22.87
CA ILE A 225 -0.75 -24.44 24.31
C ILE A 225 -0.79 -25.82 24.95
#